data_AF-A0AAW1XNE5-F1
#
_entry.id   AF-A0AAW1XNE5-F1
#
_cell.length_a   1.000
_cell.length_b   1.000
_cell.length_c   1.000
_cell.angle_alpha   90.00
_cell.angle_beta   90.00
_cell.angle_gamma   90.00
#
_symmetry.space_group_name_H-M   'P 1'
#
loop_
_entity.id
_entity.type
_entity.pdbx_description
1 polymer ?
#
loop_
_entity_poly.entity_id
_entity_poly.type
_entity_poly.pdbx_seq_one_letter_code
_entity_poly.pdbx_strand_id
1 'polypeptide(L)'
;MMYSLRTNSWRRIQDFPLDISYRLVYKSATFVNGALHWLASPGSSITTVIVSLDLASETYMEVPQPDHYGSQIGIAASSRGCLCLLVHNYASQSYDIWVMKEYGLRESWTISVRIPEMVDGECVIGLRPVTWFSEKGEILLNINGEVAAYNGKKNSVSNREAKEIGRLNINVRRMRRVMMNL
;
A
#
# COMPACT_ATOMS: atom_id res chain seq x y z
N MET A 1 -12.36 9.36 -13.75
CA MET A 1 -12.37 10.83 -13.65
C MET A 1 -11.16 11.27 -12.86
N MET A 2 -10.46 12.31 -13.32
CA MET A 2 -9.31 12.92 -12.64
C MET A 2 -9.58 14.40 -12.44
N TYR A 3 -9.21 14.93 -11.28
CA TYR A 3 -9.33 16.36 -10.98
C TYR A 3 -7.98 17.04 -11.15
N SER A 4 -7.94 18.13 -11.92
CA SER A 4 -6.75 18.98 -12.05
C SER A 4 -6.89 20.19 -11.14
N LEU A 5 -5.88 20.42 -10.31
CA LEU A 5 -5.79 21.64 -9.50
C LEU A 5 -5.45 22.86 -10.36
N ARG A 6 -4.73 22.65 -11.47
CA ARG A 6 -4.34 23.71 -12.42
C ARG A 6 -5.56 24.32 -13.09
N THR A 7 -6.46 23.49 -13.61
CA THR A 7 -7.66 23.95 -14.34
C THR A 7 -8.90 24.05 -13.45
N ASN A 8 -8.80 23.63 -12.18
CA ASN A 8 -9.92 23.56 -11.24
C ASN A 8 -11.14 22.81 -11.83
N SER A 9 -10.89 21.71 -12.53
CA SER A 9 -11.94 20.97 -13.23
C SER A 9 -11.71 19.46 -13.20
N TRP A 10 -12.82 18.74 -13.33
CA TRP A 10 -12.80 17.29 -13.52
C TRP A 10 -12.72 16.98 -15.01
N ARG A 11 -11.86 16.03 -15.38
CA ARG A 11 -11.79 15.47 -16.72
C ARG A 11 -11.91 13.96 -16.71
N ARG A 12 -12.44 13.40 -17.79
CA ARG A 12 -12.44 11.96 -18.01
C ARG A 12 -11.03 11.55 -18.44
N ILE A 13 -10.55 10.46 -17.86
CA ILE A 13 -9.34 9.76 -18.30
C ILE A 13 -9.78 8.48 -18.99
N GLN A 14 -8.89 7.86 -19.75
CA GLN A 14 -9.20 6.61 -20.43
C GLN A 14 -9.70 5.57 -19.42
N ASP A 15 -10.63 4.75 -19.86
CA ASP A 15 -11.08 3.61 -19.06
C ASP A 15 -9.93 2.58 -18.98
N PHE A 16 -9.98 1.74 -17.95
CA PHE A 16 -8.99 0.68 -17.78
C PHE A 16 -8.97 -0.21 -19.05
N PRO A 17 -7.82 -0.40 -19.72
CA PRO A 17 -7.73 -0.92 -21.08
C PRO A 17 -7.86 -2.44 -21.18
N LEU A 18 -8.79 -3.06 -20.44
CA LEU A 18 -8.97 -4.51 -20.47
C LEU A 18 -10.45 -4.89 -20.59
N ASP A 19 -10.71 -5.91 -21.42
CA ASP A 19 -12.02 -6.57 -21.63
C ASP A 19 -12.54 -7.27 -20.35
N ILE A 20 -11.77 -7.21 -19.26
CA ILE A 20 -12.06 -7.85 -17.98
C ILE A 20 -12.33 -6.76 -16.96
N SER A 21 -13.48 -6.86 -16.27
CA SER A 21 -13.81 -5.92 -15.18
C SER A 21 -12.92 -6.16 -13.97
N TYR A 22 -12.38 -5.10 -13.37
CA TYR A 22 -11.58 -5.22 -12.14
C TYR A 22 -12.41 -4.79 -10.93
N ARG A 23 -12.52 -5.69 -9.95
CA ARG A 23 -13.17 -5.39 -8.67
C ARG A 23 -12.14 -4.89 -7.68
N LEU A 24 -12.39 -3.74 -7.07
CA LEU A 24 -11.60 -3.27 -5.94
C LEU A 24 -11.73 -4.25 -4.77
N VAL A 25 -10.62 -4.84 -4.34
CA VAL A 25 -10.59 -5.78 -3.21
C VAL A 25 -10.54 -5.00 -1.89
N TYR A 26 -9.73 -3.95 -1.86
CA TYR A 26 -9.58 -3.07 -0.70
C TYR A 26 -9.80 -1.62 -1.10
N LYS A 27 -10.46 -0.84 -0.23
CA LYS A 27 -10.69 0.60 -0.40
C LYS A 27 -9.44 1.42 -0.07
N SER A 28 -8.27 1.00 -0.56
CA SER A 28 -6.99 1.65 -0.30
C SER A 28 -6.19 1.77 -1.60
N ALA A 29 -5.62 2.95 -1.82
CA ALA A 29 -4.67 3.20 -2.88
C ALA A 29 -3.47 3.98 -2.33
N THR A 30 -2.32 3.84 -2.98
CA THR A 30 -1.09 4.54 -2.60
C THR A 30 -0.39 5.15 -3.80
N PHE A 31 0.38 6.22 -3.58
CA PHE A 31 1.08 6.93 -4.64
C PHE A 31 2.59 6.70 -4.55
N VAL A 32 3.15 6.04 -5.57
CA VAL A 32 4.55 5.63 -5.64
C VAL A 32 5.04 5.81 -7.06
N ASN A 33 6.27 6.34 -7.24
CA ASN A 33 6.91 6.45 -8.55
C ASN A 33 6.05 7.05 -9.68
N GLY A 34 5.28 8.11 -9.39
CA GLY A 34 4.44 8.77 -10.40
C GLY A 34 3.07 8.14 -10.64
N ALA A 35 2.81 6.96 -10.06
CA ALA A 35 1.58 6.21 -10.28
C ALA A 35 0.77 5.97 -8.99
N LEU A 36 -0.55 5.93 -9.14
CA LEU A 36 -1.46 5.40 -8.13
C LEU A 36 -1.51 3.89 -8.20
N HIS A 37 -1.55 3.22 -7.05
CA HIS A 37 -1.53 1.77 -6.94
C HIS A 37 -2.65 1.27 -6.04
N TRP A 38 -3.34 0.21 -6.43
CA TRP A 38 -4.36 -0.42 -5.60
C TRP A 38 -4.44 -1.93 -5.88
N LEU A 39 -5.11 -2.64 -4.97
CA LEU A 39 -5.39 -4.07 -5.10
C LEU A 39 -6.72 -4.29 -5.80
N ALA A 40 -6.73 -5.14 -6.82
CA ALA A 40 -7.92 -5.47 -7.59
C ALA A 40 -7.97 -6.96 -7.95
N SER A 41 -9.18 -7.48 -8.16
CA SER A 41 -9.41 -8.84 -8.67
C SER A 41 -9.93 -8.77 -10.11
N PRO A 42 -9.28 -9.43 -11.08
CA PRO A 42 -9.76 -9.48 -12.45
C PRO A 42 -10.98 -10.40 -12.57
N GLY A 43 -12.10 -9.86 -13.04
CA GLY A 43 -13.36 -10.54 -13.30
C GLY A 43 -13.95 -11.20 -12.05
N SER A 44 -14.15 -12.51 -12.15
CA SER A 44 -14.58 -13.39 -11.06
C SER A 44 -13.40 -14.11 -10.38
N SER A 45 -12.16 -13.72 -10.68
CA SER A 45 -10.98 -14.36 -10.09
C SER A 45 -10.93 -14.17 -8.59
N ILE A 46 -10.48 -15.21 -7.89
CA ILE A 46 -10.11 -15.16 -6.47
C ILE A 46 -8.72 -14.54 -6.27
N THR A 47 -7.93 -14.40 -7.34
CA THR A 47 -6.60 -13.81 -7.26
C THR A 47 -6.68 -12.29 -7.15
N THR A 48 -5.72 -11.72 -6.42
CA THR A 48 -5.54 -10.27 -6.33
C THR A 48 -4.31 -9.87 -7.13
N VAL A 49 -4.41 -8.76 -7.85
CA VAL A 49 -3.31 -8.12 -8.56
C VAL A 49 -3.10 -6.70 -8.07
N ILE A 50 -1.88 -6.21 -8.24
CA ILE A 50 -1.56 -4.80 -8.06
C ILE A 50 -1.76 -4.10 -9.39
N VAL A 51 -2.69 -3.14 -9.40
CA VAL A 51 -2.92 -2.27 -10.55
C VAL A 51 -2.27 -0.93 -10.30
N SER A 52 -1.64 -0.37 -11.32
CA SER A 52 -1.13 1.00 -11.34
C SER A 52 -1.84 1.87 -12.37
N LEU A 53 -1.93 3.16 -12.08
CA LEU A 53 -2.28 4.23 -13.02
C LEU A 53 -1.20 5.31 -12.95
N ASP A 54 -0.41 5.41 -14.02
CA ASP A 54 0.52 6.53 -14.20
C ASP A 54 -0.28 7.80 -14.47
N LEU A 55 -0.06 8.83 -13.65
CA LEU A 55 -0.85 10.07 -13.75
C LEU A 55 -0.37 11.01 -14.88
N ALA A 56 0.88 10.85 -15.34
CA ALA A 56 1.45 11.68 -16.39
C ALA A 56 1.09 11.14 -17.77
N SER A 57 1.18 9.83 -17.98
CA SER A 57 0.79 9.19 -19.24
C SER A 57 -0.67 8.73 -19.27
N GLU A 58 -1.36 8.72 -18.12
CA GLU A 58 -2.74 8.21 -17.98
C GLU A 58 -2.89 6.74 -18.41
N THR A 59 -1.83 5.97 -18.24
CA THR A 59 -1.79 4.57 -18.64
C THR A 59 -1.91 3.66 -17.42
N TYR A 60 -2.63 2.58 -17.60
CA TYR A 60 -2.79 1.54 -16.61
C TYR A 60 -1.86 0.36 -16.87
N MET A 61 -1.33 -0.23 -15.81
CA MET A 61 -0.50 -1.45 -15.90
C MET A 61 -0.72 -2.34 -14.69
N GLU A 62 -0.64 -3.65 -14.88
CA GLU A 62 -0.44 -4.58 -13.78
C GLU A 62 1.03 -4.53 -13.33
N VAL A 63 1.25 -4.41 -12.02
CA VAL A 63 2.58 -4.35 -11.43
C VAL A 63 3.02 -5.76 -11.04
N PRO A 64 4.26 -6.18 -11.36
CA PRO A 64 4.77 -7.48 -10.93
C PRO A 64 4.72 -7.63 -9.41
N GLN A 65 4.30 -8.82 -8.96
CA GLN A 65 4.07 -9.14 -7.56
C GLN A 65 5.11 -10.16 -7.07
N PRO A 66 5.43 -10.20 -5.76
CA PRO A 66 6.27 -11.27 -5.21
C PRO A 66 5.55 -12.61 -5.25
N ASP A 67 6.32 -13.69 -5.28
CA ASP A 67 5.79 -15.01 -4.98
C ASP A 67 5.49 -15.10 -3.48
N HIS A 68 4.20 -15.25 -3.14
CA HIS A 68 3.75 -15.37 -1.76
C HIS A 68 2.67 -16.45 -1.64
N TYR A 69 2.53 -16.99 -0.42
CA TYR A 69 1.60 -18.08 -0.11
C TYR A 69 0.39 -17.63 0.73
N GLY A 70 0.18 -16.32 0.83
CA GLY A 70 -0.88 -15.71 1.64
C GLY A 70 -1.89 -14.87 0.86
N SER A 71 -2.85 -14.31 1.59
CA SER A 71 -3.81 -13.33 1.05
C SER A 71 -3.21 -11.93 1.09
N GLN A 72 -3.25 -11.21 -0.02
CA GLN A 72 -2.90 -9.79 -0.03
C GLN A 72 -3.99 -9.00 0.67
N ILE A 73 -3.65 -8.17 1.64
CA ILE A 73 -4.64 -7.46 2.46
C ILE A 73 -4.43 -5.94 2.51
N GLY A 74 -3.37 -5.43 1.88
CA GLY A 74 -3.12 -4.00 1.84
C GLY A 74 -1.94 -3.60 0.97
N ILE A 75 -1.95 -2.34 0.54
CA ILE A 75 -0.89 -1.72 -0.25
C ILE A 75 -0.58 -0.34 0.31
N ALA A 76 0.70 0.01 0.37
CA ALA A 76 1.15 1.29 0.90
C ALA A 76 2.49 1.72 0.29
N ALA A 77 2.89 2.95 0.56
CA ALA A 77 4.23 3.43 0.24
C ALA A 77 5.10 3.44 1.49
N SER A 78 6.37 3.08 1.32
CA SER A 78 7.39 3.28 2.34
C SER A 78 7.72 4.75 2.52
N SER A 79 8.33 5.12 3.67
CA SER A 79 8.89 6.47 3.85
C SER A 79 9.96 6.81 2.82
N ARG A 80 10.61 5.79 2.25
CA ARG A 80 11.61 5.91 1.19
C ARG A 80 10.98 5.98 -0.20
N GLY A 81 9.65 5.92 -0.31
CA GLY A 81 8.93 5.98 -1.57
C GLY A 81 8.97 4.67 -2.38
N CYS A 82 9.12 3.53 -1.72
CA CYS A 82 9.02 2.19 -2.32
C CYS A 82 7.59 1.67 -2.21
N LEU A 83 7.16 0.83 -3.15
CA LEU A 83 5.88 0.14 -3.06
C LEU A 83 5.96 -0.99 -2.02
N CYS A 84 4.94 -1.07 -1.16
CA CYS A 84 4.85 -2.09 -0.10
C CYS A 84 3.54 -2.88 -0.24
N LEU A 85 3.63 -4.19 -0.05
CA LEU A 85 2.50 -5.11 -0.08
C LEU A 85 2.40 -5.84 1.26
N LEU A 86 1.22 -5.79 1.90
CA LEU A 86 0.91 -6.51 3.13
C LEU A 86 0.22 -7.82 2.78
N VAL A 87 0.81 -8.95 3.21
CA VAL A 87 0.32 -10.30 2.93
C VAL A 87 0.06 -11.02 4.25
N HIS A 88 -1.14 -11.56 4.41
CA HIS A 88 -1.49 -12.45 5.51
C HIS A 88 -1.14 -13.89 5.15
N ASN A 89 -0.09 -14.42 5.79
CA ASN A 89 0.42 -15.76 5.57
C ASN A 89 -0.12 -16.72 6.64
N TYR A 90 -1.18 -17.45 6.27
CA TYR A 90 -1.85 -18.40 7.16
C TYR A 90 -0.96 -19.56 7.61
N ALA A 91 0.02 -19.96 6.80
CA ALA A 91 0.89 -21.09 7.14
C ALA A 91 1.86 -20.74 8.28
N SER A 92 2.39 -19.51 8.26
CA SER A 92 3.29 -19.02 9.31
C SER A 92 2.58 -18.24 10.42
N GLN A 93 1.25 -18.13 10.35
CA GLN A 93 0.42 -17.32 11.26
C GLN A 93 1.01 -15.90 11.45
N SER A 94 1.28 -15.24 10.33
CA SER A 94 1.98 -13.96 10.32
C SER A 94 1.55 -13.06 9.18
N TYR A 95 1.88 -11.79 9.32
CA TYR A 95 1.73 -10.78 8.29
C TYR A 95 3.10 -10.38 7.76
N ASP A 96 3.33 -10.65 6.48
CA ASP A 96 4.56 -10.34 5.79
C ASP A 96 4.39 -9.01 5.05
N ILE A 97 5.32 -8.09 5.28
CA ILE A 97 5.36 -6.84 4.54
C ILE A 97 6.52 -6.89 3.56
N TRP A 98 6.14 -6.98 2.31
CA TRP A 98 7.02 -6.99 1.15
C TRP A 98 7.30 -5.56 0.72
N VAL A 99 8.54 -5.30 0.31
CA VAL A 99 8.99 -4.01 -0.22
C VAL A 99 9.66 -4.24 -1.58
N MET A 100 9.18 -3.56 -2.60
CA MET A 100 9.77 -3.51 -3.94
C MET A 100 10.93 -2.52 -3.93
N LYS A 101 12.17 -3.03 -3.91
CA LYS A 101 13.38 -2.18 -3.83
C LYS A 101 13.61 -1.42 -5.13
N GLU A 102 13.31 -2.04 -6.25
CA GLU A 102 13.43 -1.46 -7.59
C GLU A 102 12.08 -1.51 -8.28
N TYR A 103 11.53 -0.35 -8.57
CA TYR A 103 10.15 -0.24 -9.05
C TYR A 103 9.97 -0.98 -10.39
N GLY A 104 8.95 -1.84 -10.46
CA GLY A 104 8.61 -2.63 -11.64
C GLY A 104 9.39 -3.94 -11.79
N LEU A 105 10.40 -4.20 -10.95
CA LEU A 105 11.19 -5.44 -11.02
C LEU A 105 10.67 -6.47 -10.01
N ARG A 106 10.21 -7.64 -10.49
CA ARG A 106 9.64 -8.70 -9.63
C ARG A 106 10.66 -9.20 -8.61
N GLU A 107 11.89 -9.37 -9.05
CA GLU A 107 12.99 -9.95 -8.28
C GLU A 107 13.45 -9.02 -7.15
N SER A 108 13.06 -7.74 -7.19
CA SER A 108 13.42 -6.74 -6.18
C SER A 108 12.49 -6.76 -4.95
N TRP A 109 11.42 -7.54 -4.99
CA TRP A 109 10.56 -7.70 -3.83
C TRP A 109 11.27 -8.49 -2.74
N THR A 110 11.30 -7.91 -1.54
CA THR A 110 11.91 -8.54 -0.37
C THR A 110 10.98 -8.41 0.82
N ILE A 111 10.87 -9.46 1.64
CA ILE A 111 10.21 -9.36 2.94
C ILE A 111 11.08 -8.47 3.82
N SER A 112 10.54 -7.34 4.24
CA SER A 112 11.29 -6.43 5.09
C SER A 112 10.92 -6.56 6.57
N VAL A 113 9.68 -6.95 6.89
CA VAL A 113 9.23 -7.29 8.25
C VAL A 113 8.19 -8.40 8.18
N ARG A 114 8.25 -9.29 9.17
CA ARG A 114 7.24 -10.30 9.47
C ARG A 114 6.67 -10.01 10.85
N ILE A 115 5.35 -9.88 10.94
CA ILE A 115 4.61 -9.58 12.16
C ILE A 115 3.83 -10.82 12.54
N PRO A 116 4.09 -11.48 13.68
CA PRO A 116 3.28 -12.60 14.12
C PRO A 116 1.82 -12.18 14.35
N GLU A 117 0.87 -13.09 14.17
CA GLU A 117 -0.54 -12.84 14.54
C GLU A 117 -0.71 -12.61 16.04
N MET A 118 0.22 -13.11 16.86
CA MET A 118 0.24 -12.91 18.31
C MET A 118 1.44 -12.07 18.72
N VAL A 119 1.20 -10.88 19.26
CA VAL A 119 2.23 -9.98 19.78
C VAL A 119 1.89 -9.61 21.21
N ASP A 120 2.83 -9.79 22.14
CA ASP A 120 2.64 -9.51 23.58
C ASP A 120 1.40 -10.19 24.20
N GLY A 121 0.99 -11.34 23.67
CA GLY A 121 -0.18 -12.10 24.13
C GLY A 121 -1.52 -11.64 23.53
N GLU A 122 -1.50 -10.65 22.65
CA GLU A 122 -2.69 -10.13 21.95
C GLU A 122 -2.71 -10.51 20.47
N CYS A 123 -3.92 -10.76 19.95
CA CYS A 123 -4.12 -11.08 18.55
C CYS A 123 -4.16 -9.80 17.71
N VAL A 124 -3.28 -9.71 16.72
CA VAL A 124 -3.17 -8.59 15.79
C VAL A 124 -4.04 -8.90 14.58
N ILE A 125 -5.30 -8.46 14.62
CA ILE A 125 -6.26 -8.64 13.51
C ILE A 125 -6.51 -7.33 12.75
N GLY A 126 -6.98 -7.45 11.51
CA GLY A 126 -7.47 -6.31 10.73
C GLY A 126 -6.39 -5.32 10.31
N LEU A 127 -5.12 -5.77 10.19
CA LEU A 127 -3.99 -4.92 9.84
C LEU A 127 -4.21 -4.20 8.51
N ARG A 128 -4.14 -2.86 8.56
CA ARG A 128 -4.05 -2.02 7.37
C ARG A 128 -2.80 -1.18 7.44
N PRO A 129 -1.96 -1.16 6.40
CA PRO A 129 -0.77 -0.33 6.40
C PRO A 129 -1.20 1.14 6.30
N VAL A 130 -0.83 1.96 7.28
CA VAL A 130 -1.08 3.42 7.27
C VAL A 130 0.10 4.13 6.63
N THR A 131 1.31 3.78 7.07
CA THR A 131 2.58 4.16 6.44
C THR A 131 3.70 3.30 7.03
N TRP A 132 4.68 2.94 6.22
CA TRP A 132 5.55 1.82 6.55
C TRP A 132 6.79 2.14 7.41
N PHE A 133 7.14 3.41 7.66
CA PHE A 133 8.39 3.67 8.41
C PHE A 133 8.43 5.04 9.12
N SER A 134 8.61 5.02 10.44
CA SER A 134 9.16 6.13 11.21
C SER A 134 10.69 6.07 11.18
N GLU A 135 11.40 7.20 11.30
CA GLU A 135 12.89 7.26 11.31
C GLU A 135 13.55 6.32 12.33
N LYS A 136 12.78 5.84 13.33
CA LYS A 136 13.23 4.92 14.39
C LYS A 136 13.12 3.44 14.02
N GLY A 137 12.69 3.11 12.80
CA GLY A 137 12.50 1.72 12.36
C GLY A 137 11.19 1.09 12.87
N GLU A 138 10.19 1.91 13.16
CA GLU A 138 8.85 1.46 13.54
C GLU A 138 7.90 1.52 12.34
N ILE A 139 6.96 0.59 12.27
CA ILE A 139 5.93 0.54 11.22
C ILE A 139 4.62 1.05 11.80
N LEU A 140 3.97 2.01 11.13
CA LEU A 140 2.65 2.48 11.55
C LEU A 140 1.56 1.66 10.88
N LEU A 141 0.80 0.97 11.72
CA LEU A 141 -0.27 0.07 11.34
C LEU A 141 -1.58 0.60 11.91
N ASN A 142 -2.67 0.38 11.18
CA ASN A 142 -3.99 0.44 11.78
C ASN A 142 -4.32 -0.96 12.29
N ILE A 143 -4.46 -1.10 13.61
CA ILE A 143 -4.86 -2.32 14.30
C ILE A 143 -6.21 -2.03 14.93
N ASN A 144 -7.25 -2.77 14.55
CA ASN A 144 -8.61 -2.60 15.10
C ASN A 144 -9.18 -1.17 15.02
N GLY A 145 -8.78 -0.38 14.02
CA GLY A 145 -9.20 1.02 13.88
C GLY A 145 -8.28 2.03 14.54
N GLU A 146 -7.40 1.59 15.45
CA GLU A 146 -6.43 2.43 16.14
C GLU A 146 -5.07 2.41 15.42
N VAL A 147 -4.34 3.51 15.49
CA VAL A 147 -2.99 3.54 14.92
C VAL A 147 -1.98 3.13 15.98
N ALA A 148 -1.15 2.16 15.62
CA ALA A 148 -0.09 1.66 16.46
C ALA A 148 1.24 1.60 15.70
N ALA A 149 2.33 1.72 16.45
CA ALA A 149 3.68 1.50 15.98
C ALA A 149 4.13 0.09 16.35
N TYR A 150 4.48 -0.71 15.36
CA TYR A 150 5.13 -2.00 15.55
C TYR A 150 6.66 -1.85 15.49
N ASN A 151 7.35 -2.41 16.48
CA ASN A 151 8.80 -2.47 16.54
C ASN A 151 9.29 -3.89 16.25
N GLY A 152 9.82 -4.12 15.04
CA GLY A 152 10.29 -5.44 14.64
C GLY A 152 11.50 -5.98 15.41
N LYS A 153 12.27 -5.13 16.11
CA LYS A 153 13.40 -5.59 16.93
C LYS A 153 12.95 -6.13 18.28
N LYS A 154 11.92 -5.51 18.86
CA LYS A 154 11.35 -5.89 20.15
C LYS A 154 10.19 -6.85 20.01
N ASN A 155 9.68 -7.02 18.79
CA ASN A 155 8.41 -7.68 18.50
C ASN A 155 7.29 -7.18 19.43
N SER A 156 7.10 -5.87 19.47
CA SER A 156 6.17 -5.22 20.39
C SER A 156 5.33 -4.16 19.66
N VAL A 157 4.11 -3.94 20.13
CA VAL A 157 3.19 -2.92 19.63
C VAL A 157 3.08 -1.78 20.64
N SER A 158 2.98 -0.54 20.16
CA SER A 158 2.68 0.62 21.02
C SER A 158 1.72 1.57 20.33
N ASN A 159 0.69 2.02 21.03
CA ASN A 159 -0.30 2.95 20.47
C ASN A 159 0.34 4.31 20.15
N ARG A 160 -0.21 4.98 19.13
CA ARG A 160 0.22 6.32 18.71
C ARG A 160 -0.97 7.24 18.57
N GLU A 161 -0.81 8.48 19.02
CA GLU A 161 -1.86 9.49 18.87
C GLU A 161 -1.99 9.96 17.41
N ALA A 162 -3.22 10.18 16.95
CA ALA A 162 -3.51 10.61 15.58
C ALA A 162 -2.80 11.91 15.14
N LYS A 163 -2.46 12.79 16.10
CA LYS A 163 -1.76 14.07 15.84
C LYS A 163 -0.33 13.88 15.34
N GLU A 164 0.37 12.81 15.74
CA GLU A 164 1.74 12.54 15.29
C GLU A 164 1.80 12.13 13.81
N ILE A 165 0.70 11.56 13.30
CA ILE A 165 0.60 10.98 11.95
C ILE A 165 0.41 12.04 10.87
N GLY A 166 -0.30 13.14 11.18
CA GLY A 166 -0.56 14.23 10.23
C GLY A 166 0.72 14.87 9.67
N ARG A 167 1.85 14.74 10.38
CA ARG A 167 3.18 15.22 9.94
C ARG A 167 3.87 14.28 8.95
N LEU A 168 3.48 13.00 8.90
CA LEU A 168 4.16 11.94 8.15
C LEU A 168 3.56 11.67 6.75
N ASN A 169 2.49 12.39 6.37
CA ASN A 169 1.75 12.09 5.14
C ASN A 169 2.43 12.67 3.88
N ILE A 170 3.66 12.19 3.61
CA ILE A 170 4.54 12.59 2.51
C ILE A 170 3.89 12.29 1.15
N ASN A 171 3.10 11.21 1.06
CA ASN A 171 2.44 10.79 -0.18
C ASN A 171 1.36 11.78 -0.64
N VAL A 172 0.56 12.32 0.29
CA VAL A 172 -0.44 13.36 -0.05
C VAL A 172 0.24 14.61 -0.58
N ARG A 173 1.38 15.02 0.00
CA ARG A 173 2.14 16.18 -0.47
C ARG A 173 2.74 15.93 -1.86
N ARG A 174 3.31 14.74 -2.10
CA ARG A 174 3.85 14.34 -3.41
C ARG A 174 2.75 14.28 -4.47
N MET A 175 1.63 13.64 -4.18
CA MET A 175 0.49 13.54 -5.09
C MET A 175 -0.08 14.93 -5.41
N ARG A 176 -0.25 15.81 -4.40
CA ARG A 176 -0.67 17.20 -4.63
C ARG A 176 0.25 17.94 -5.59
N ARG A 177 1.57 17.78 -5.45
CA ARG A 177 2.53 18.40 -6.37
C ARG A 177 2.36 17.92 -7.80
N VAL A 178 2.10 16.62 -8.00
CA VAL A 178 1.81 16.08 -9.34
C VAL A 178 0.51 16.64 -9.89
N MET A 179 -0.57 16.66 -9.09
CA MET A 179 -1.86 17.23 -9.50
C MET A 179 -1.85 18.74 -9.76
N MET A 180 -0.88 19.49 -9.22
CA MET A 180 -0.66 20.90 -9.58
C MET A 180 -0.01 21.05 -10.97
N ASN A 181 0.77 20.05 -11.38
CA ASN A 181 1.48 20.05 -12.66
C ASN A 181 0.66 19.43 -13.80
N LEU A 182 -0.45 18.76 -13.49
CA LEU A 182 -1.44 18.28 -14.47
C LEU A 182 -2.51 19.37 -14.64
#